data_AF-A0A2V8GWG2-F1
#
_entry.id   AF-A0A2V8GWG2-F1
#
_cell.length_a   1.000
_cell.length_b   1.000
_cell.length_c   1.000
_cell.angle_alpha   90.00
_cell.angle_beta   90.00
_cell.angle_gamma   90.00
#
_symmetry.space_group_name_H-M   'P 1'
#
loop_
_entity.id
_entity.type
_entity.pdbx_description
1 polymer ?
#
loop_
_entity_poly.entity_id
_entity_poly.type
_entity_poly.pdbx_seq_one_letter_code
_entity_poly.pdbx_strand_id
1 'polypeptide(L)'
;KPVKLRGTVTKMEWINPHTWIYLDVKKPDGTVEEWMVEAGTPNTLLRRGFTKDSLKAGTEVLVDGYQSKDGSLRANGRDLTLPDGKTLFLGSNDAAGAPYQEKK
;
A
#
# COMPACT_ATOMS: atom_id res chain seq x y z
N LYS A 1 5.56 -9.52 8.30
CA LYS A 1 4.59 -9.48 9.44
C LYS A 1 3.36 -8.72 8.97
N PRO A 2 2.11 -9.14 9.26
CA PRO A 2 0.94 -8.36 8.83
C PRO A 2 0.98 -6.98 9.49
N VAL A 3 0.76 -5.94 8.70
CA VAL A 3 0.74 -4.54 9.14
C VAL A 3 -0.46 -3.82 8.55
N LYS A 4 -1.02 -2.91 9.34
CA LYS A 4 -2.05 -1.95 8.92
C LYS A 4 -1.46 -0.56 9.04
N LEU A 5 -1.31 0.12 7.92
CA LEU A 5 -0.71 1.45 7.84
C LEU A 5 -1.81 2.45 7.50
N ARG A 6 -2.13 3.34 8.44
CA ARG A 6 -2.95 4.51 8.16
C ARG A 6 -2.01 5.68 7.98
N GLY A 7 -1.92 6.19 6.76
CA GLY A 7 -0.94 7.22 6.43
C GLY A 7 -1.40 8.11 5.29
N THR A 8 -0.72 9.24 5.15
CA THR A 8 -0.94 10.17 4.05
C THR A 8 0.01 9.82 2.92
N VAL A 9 -0.51 9.66 1.70
CA VAL A 9 0.33 9.46 0.52
C VAL A 9 1.21 10.69 0.33
N THR A 10 2.51 10.49 0.22
CA THR A 10 3.47 11.56 -0.10
C THR A 10 3.92 11.49 -1.54
N LYS A 11 4.09 10.28 -2.06
CA LYS A 11 4.55 10.03 -3.42
C LYS A 11 4.04 8.69 -3.94
N MET A 12 3.85 8.61 -5.25
CA MET A 12 3.63 7.34 -5.94
C MET A 12 4.59 7.23 -7.12
N GLU A 13 5.35 6.16 -7.17
CA GLU A 13 6.29 5.87 -8.25
C GLU A 13 5.80 4.70 -9.07
N TRP A 14 5.58 4.94 -10.37
CA TRP A 14 5.09 3.94 -11.30
C TRP A 14 6.25 3.35 -12.10
N ILE A 15 7.09 2.58 -11.41
CA ILE A 15 8.29 1.98 -12.00
C ILE A 15 7.94 0.55 -12.46
N ASN A 16 8.52 0.08 -13.55
CA ASN A 16 8.40 -1.32 -13.96
C ASN A 16 9.58 -2.09 -13.31
N PRO A 17 9.36 -3.19 -12.57
CA PRO A 17 8.13 -3.98 -12.46
C PRO A 17 7.18 -3.64 -11.31
N HIS A 18 7.55 -2.76 -10.38
CA HIS A 18 6.73 -2.46 -9.21
C HIS A 18 6.37 -0.98 -9.07
N THR A 19 5.10 -0.76 -8.76
CA THR A 19 4.64 0.54 -8.32
C THR A 19 4.93 0.68 -6.83
N TRP A 20 5.47 1.83 -6.42
CA TRP A 20 5.75 2.12 -5.01
C TRP A 20 4.86 3.26 -4.52
N ILE A 21 4.29 3.10 -3.33
CA ILE A 21 3.48 4.11 -2.65
C ILE A 21 4.22 4.50 -1.38
N TYR A 22 4.52 5.79 -1.25
CA TYR A 22 5.17 6.36 -0.08
C TYR A 22 4.09 6.94 0.83
N LEU A 23 4.15 6.60 2.11
CA LEU A 23 3.16 6.96 3.11
C LEU A 23 3.84 7.58 4.33
N ASP A 24 3.32 8.71 4.79
CA ASP A 24 3.63 9.26 6.11
C ASP A 24 2.64 8.70 7.12
N VAL A 25 3.14 7.83 8.01
CA VAL A 25 2.34 7.19 9.06
C VAL A 25 2.61 7.90 10.37
N LYS A 26 1.62 8.65 10.85
CA LYS A 26 1.67 9.29 12.17
C LYS A 26 1.46 8.25 13.26
N LYS A 27 2.41 8.19 14.19
CA LYS A 27 2.35 7.31 15.37
C LYS A 27 1.64 8.01 16.54
N PRO A 28 1.13 7.24 17.50
CA PRO A 28 0.55 7.79 18.73
C PRO A 28 1.52 8.63 19.57
N ASP A 29 2.82 8.40 19.44
CA ASP A 29 3.88 9.16 20.12
C ASP A 29 4.19 10.52 19.45
N GLY A 30 3.50 10.86 18.37
CA GLY A 30 3.70 12.10 17.60
C GLY A 30 4.79 12.03 16.54
N THR A 31 5.51 10.91 16.42
CA THR A 31 6.49 10.71 15.35
C THR A 31 5.82 10.37 14.01
N VAL A 32 6.53 10.63 12.92
CA VAL A 32 6.10 10.27 11.57
C VAL A 32 7.09 9.25 11.02
N GLU A 33 6.59 8.10 10.61
CA GLU A 33 7.35 7.08 9.91
C GLU A 33 7.06 7.16 8.41
N GLU A 34 8.12 7.25 7.61
CA GLU A 34 8.03 7.15 6.15
C GLU A 34 8.02 5.68 5.73
N TRP A 35 6.87 5.21 5.25
CA TRP A 35 6.66 3.85 4.79
C TRP A 35 6.70 3.76 3.26
N MET A 36 7.35 2.73 2.75
CA MET A 36 7.29 2.37 1.32
C MET A 36 6.46 1.10 1.14
N VAL A 37 5.38 1.21 0.40
CA VAL A 37 4.50 0.09 0.08
C VAL A 37 4.74 -0.32 -1.37
N GLU A 38 5.19 -1.55 -1.56
CA GLU A 38 5.26 -2.18 -2.87
C GLU A 38 3.86 -2.60 -3.32
N ALA A 39 3.52 -2.28 -4.55
CA ALA A 39 2.30 -2.68 -5.22
C ALA A 39 2.62 -3.35 -6.57
N GLY A 40 1.59 -3.92 -7.19
CA GLY A 40 1.69 -4.58 -8.48
C GLY A 40 2.20 -3.68 -9.61
N THR A 41 2.37 -4.29 -10.78
CA THR A 41 2.84 -3.59 -11.99
C THR A 41 1.88 -2.43 -12.35
N PRO A 42 2.39 -1.31 -12.89
CA PRO A 42 1.57 -0.18 -13.30
C PRO A 42 0.33 -0.56 -14.13
N ASN A 43 0.51 -1.43 -15.13
CA ASN A 43 -0.56 -1.89 -15.99
C ASN A 43 -1.64 -2.69 -15.24
N THR A 44 -1.26 -3.45 -14.22
CA THR A 44 -2.21 -4.22 -13.42
C THR A 44 -3.03 -3.30 -12.53
N LEU A 45 -2.39 -2.33 -11.88
CA LEU A 45 -3.08 -1.38 -11.03
C LEU A 45 -4.03 -0.48 -11.84
N LEU A 46 -3.61 -0.01 -13.01
CA LEU A 46 -4.48 0.76 -13.92
C LEU A 46 -5.74 -0.03 -14.31
N ARG A 47 -5.61 -1.31 -14.65
CA ARG A 47 -6.77 -2.19 -14.94
C ARG A 47 -7.67 -2.44 -13.73
N ARG A 48 -7.14 -2.31 -12.51
CA ARG A 48 -7.92 -2.40 -11.26
C ARG A 48 -8.55 -1.07 -10.86
N GLY A 49 -8.43 -0.03 -11.70
CA GLY A 49 -9.03 1.27 -11.47
C GLY A 49 -8.21 2.17 -10.55
N PHE A 50 -6.94 1.86 -10.30
CA PHE A 50 -6.02 2.88 -9.82
C PHE A 50 -5.80 3.89 -10.94
N THR A 51 -5.91 5.16 -10.63
CA THR A 51 -5.45 6.22 -11.52
C THR A 51 -4.30 6.95 -10.83
N LYS A 52 -3.49 7.67 -11.61
CA LYS A 52 -2.48 8.59 -11.03
C LYS A 52 -3.13 9.65 -10.13
N ASP A 53 -4.40 9.96 -10.37
CA ASP A 53 -5.18 10.90 -9.58
C ASP A 53 -5.82 10.29 -8.32
N SER A 54 -5.97 8.97 -8.24
CA SER A 54 -6.59 8.29 -7.09
C SER A 54 -5.71 8.33 -5.84
N LEU A 55 -4.40 8.44 -6.01
CA LEU A 55 -3.39 8.43 -4.94
C LEU A 55 -2.50 9.66 -5.04
N LYS A 56 -3.12 10.84 -5.11
CA LYS A 56 -2.36 12.10 -5.02
C LYS A 56 -1.68 12.23 -3.67
N ALA A 57 -0.57 12.96 -3.67
CA ALA A 57 0.05 13.39 -2.43
C ALA A 57 -0.98 14.17 -1.59
N GLY A 58 -1.05 13.88 -0.30
CA GLY A 58 -2.04 14.43 0.63
C GLY A 58 -3.28 13.55 0.84
N THR A 59 -3.49 12.48 0.06
CA THR A 59 -4.61 11.56 0.29
C THR A 59 -4.31 10.65 1.47
N GLU A 60 -5.19 10.64 2.47
CA GLU A 60 -5.12 9.66 3.56
C GLU A 60 -5.62 8.30 3.08
N VAL A 61 -4.87 7.24 3.32
CA VAL A 61 -5.25 5.88 2.92
C VAL A 61 -4.98 4.90 4.05
N LEU A 62 -5.71 3.79 4.01
CA LEU A 62 -5.43 2.63 4.85
C LEU A 62 -4.85 1.53 3.96
N VAL A 63 -3.65 1.06 4.29
CA VAL A 63 -3.00 -0.06 3.61
C VAL A 63 -2.92 -1.25 4.55
N ASP A 64 -3.44 -2.38 4.07
CA ASP A 64 -3.20 -3.69 4.66
C ASP A 64 -2.10 -4.38 3.85
N GLY A 65 -1.09 -4.90 4.54
CA GLY A 65 0.04 -5.52 3.88
C GLY A 65 0.94 -6.31 4.81
N TYR A 66 2.14 -6.62 4.33
CA TYR A 66 3.13 -7.37 5.09
C TYR A 66 4.45 -6.61 5.13
N GLN A 67 4.88 -6.20 6.33
CA GLN A 67 6.20 -5.60 6.52
C GLN A 67 7.30 -6.58 6.15
N SER A 68 8.34 -6.03 5.51
CA SER A 68 9.58 -6.71 5.15
C SER A 68 10.19 -7.44 6.35
N LYS A 69 10.88 -8.55 6.07
CA LYS A 69 11.50 -9.39 7.10
C LYS A 69 12.73 -8.72 7.74
N ASP A 70 13.36 -7.80 7.03
CA ASP A 70 14.55 -7.06 7.48
C ASP A 70 14.23 -5.97 8.51
N GLY A 71 12.95 -5.72 8.81
CA GLY A 71 12.52 -4.71 9.77
C GLY A 71 12.52 -3.28 9.23
N SER A 72 12.84 -3.08 7.94
CA SER A 72 12.69 -1.78 7.30
C SER A 72 11.22 -1.33 7.29
N LEU A 73 10.99 -0.02 7.13
CA LEU A 73 9.66 0.57 6.93
C LEU A 73 9.18 0.33 5.49
N ARG A 74 9.33 -0.90 5.02
CA ARG A 74 8.88 -1.37 3.72
C ARG A 74 7.84 -2.45 3.92
N ALA A 75 6.79 -2.42 3.11
CA ALA A 75 5.75 -3.44 3.14
C ALA A 75 5.34 -3.86 1.73
N ASN A 76 4.98 -5.12 1.55
CA ASN A 76 4.24 -5.56 0.37
C ASN A 76 2.75 -5.29 0.63
N GLY A 77 2.14 -4.45 -0.21
CA GLY A 77 0.74 -4.05 -0.10
C GLY A 77 -0.20 -5.13 -0.63
N ARG A 78 -1.22 -5.45 0.16
CA ARG A 78 -2.29 -6.38 -0.23
C ARG A 78 -3.53 -5.60 -0.65
N ASP A 79 -4.05 -4.78 0.23
CA ASP A 79 -5.27 -4.00 0.04
C ASP A 79 -5.01 -2.53 0.39
N LEU A 80 -5.60 -1.61 -0.38
CA LEU A 80 -5.59 -0.18 -0.13
C LEU A 80 -7.03 0.31 -0.08
N THR A 81 -7.43 0.92 1.03
CA THR A 81 -8.74 1.56 1.19
C THR A 81 -8.58 3.07 1.10
N LEU A 82 -9.31 3.65 0.17
CA LEU A 82 -9.39 5.09 -0.08
C LEU A 82 -10.35 5.77 0.92
N PRO A 83 -10.27 7.11 1.09
CA PRO A 83 -11.17 7.87 1.96
C PRO A 83 -12.66 7.70 1.64
N ASP A 84 -12.99 7.43 0.37
CA ASP A 84 -14.35 7.20 -0.11
C ASP A 84 -14.90 5.81 0.27
N GLY A 85 -14.10 5.00 0.99
CA GLY A 85 -14.43 3.62 1.37
C GLY A 85 -14.14 2.59 0.29
N LYS A 86 -13.64 3.00 -0.88
CA LYS A 86 -13.29 2.07 -1.96
C LYS A 86 -12.00 1.34 -1.62
N THR A 87 -12.08 0.02 -1.55
CA THR A 87 -10.91 -0.85 -1.41
C THR A 87 -10.42 -1.34 -2.77
N LEU A 88 -9.11 -1.24 -2.98
CA LEU A 88 -8.40 -1.64 -4.19
C LEU A 88 -7.29 -2.63 -3.84
N PHE A 89 -7.15 -3.68 -4.65
CA PHE A 89 -6.15 -4.71 -4.43
C PHE A 89 -4.77 -4.30 -4.99
N LEU A 90 -3.78 -4.17 -4.12
CA LEU A 90 -2.39 -3.81 -4.43
C LEU A 90 -1.51 -4.98 -4.83
N GLY A 91 -1.87 -6.22 -4.46
CA GLY A 91 -0.99 -7.38 -4.63
C GLY A 91 -0.57 -7.63 -6.08
N SER A 92 0.69 -8.04 -6.27
CA SER A 92 1.17 -8.56 -7.56
C SER A 92 0.39 -9.83 -7.95
N ASN A 93 0.21 -10.08 -9.25
CA ASN A 93 -0.39 -11.34 -9.73
C ASN A 93 0.48 -12.56 -9.40
N ASP A 94 1.74 -12.34 -9.00
CA ASP A 94 2.60 -13.34 -8.38
C ASP A 94 2.24 -13.47 -6.90
N ALA A 95 1.09 -14.08 -6.65
CA ALA A 95 0.64 -14.47 -5.31
C ALA A 95 1.55 -15.58 -4.74
N ALA A 96 2.80 -15.25 -4.45
CA ALA A 96 3.66 -16.04 -3.59
C ALA A 96 3.23 -15.80 -2.12
N GLY A 97 2.15 -16.46 -1.72
CA GLY A 97 2.05 -17.00 -0.36
C GLY A 97 1.51 -16.11 0.76
N ALA A 98 0.59 -15.19 0.50
CA ALA A 98 -0.22 -14.61 1.57
C ALA A 98 -1.53 -15.41 1.71
N PRO A 99 -1.70 -16.29 2.72
CA PRO A 99 -2.97 -16.97 2.91
C PRO A 99 -4.06 -15.93 3.14
N TYR A 100 -5.12 -16.01 2.33
CA TYR A 100 -6.40 -15.39 2.63
C TYR A 100 -6.88 -16.00 3.95
N GLN A 101 -6.63 -15.32 5.06
CA GLN A 101 -7.30 -15.62 6.31
C GLN A 101 -8.70 -15.00 6.20
N GLU A 102 -9.60 -15.78 5.63
CA GLU A 102 -11.04 -15.60 5.70
C GLU A 102 -11.43 -15.62 7.19
N LYS A 103 -11.74 -14.47 7.77
CA LYS A 103 -12.27 -14.42 9.13
C LYS A 103 -13.76 -14.75 9.07
N LYS A 104 -14.11 -15.94 9.58
CA LYS A 104 -15.45 -16.27 10.09
C LYS A 104 -15.81 -15.37 11.26
#